data_AF-G0EU76-F1
#
_entry.id   AF-G0EU76-F1
#
_cell.length_a   1.000
_cell.length_b   1.000
_cell.length_c   1.000
_cell.angle_alpha   90.00
_cell.angle_beta   90.00
_cell.angle_gamma   90.00
#
_symmetry.space_group_name_H-M   'P 1'
#
loop_
_entity.id
_entity.type
_entity.pdbx_description
1 polymer ?
#
loop_
_entity_poly.entity_id
_entity_poly.type
_entity_poly.pdbx_seq_one_letter_code
_entity_poly.pdbx_strand_id
1 'polypeptide(L)'
;MNQKVQSSPAVDADYMFTPVPPDARRTTWKQVAVWVGFSYVATGLFIGGTLAGPAGGAGVSFPMALLAIAIGMGILFVLTSLLGVIAQRTGLSLALLCRYAYGAKGMNLPMLTLGWFSAITGMVGDIWGAFIGNPSGITVLDPARLGFDIAPITLEVFLACVTCGLLFTATSMSGMKGLERLAVAVAPVIMLIAVLVLVYLLLHPVLNAKAQPLAENAS
;
A
#
# COMPACT_ATOMS: atom_id res chain seq x y z
N MET A 1 34.16 1.84 30.36
CA MET A 1 34.37 3.23 29.89
C MET A 1 33.12 3.63 29.12
N ASN A 2 32.38 4.60 29.67
CA ASN A 2 31.02 4.97 29.30
C ASN A 2 30.93 5.54 27.87
N GLN A 3 30.10 4.93 27.01
CA GLN A 3 29.52 5.66 25.89
C GLN A 3 28.22 6.30 26.37
N LYS A 4 28.29 7.62 26.61
CA LYS A 4 27.11 8.49 26.74
C LYS A 4 26.34 8.43 25.42
N VAL A 5 25.25 7.68 25.40
CA VAL A 5 24.18 7.93 24.41
C VAL A 5 23.54 9.25 24.85
N GLN A 6 23.90 10.33 24.17
CA GLN A 6 23.16 11.60 24.26
C GLN A 6 21.74 11.37 23.73
N SER A 7 20.83 11.02 24.62
CA SER A 7 19.40 11.25 24.41
C SER A 7 19.14 12.73 24.62
N SER A 8 18.95 13.47 23.52
CA SER A 8 18.21 14.73 23.61
C SER A 8 16.76 14.38 23.99
N PRO A 9 16.17 14.96 25.05
CA PRO A 9 14.85 14.59 25.54
C PRO A 9 13.76 15.25 24.69
N ALA A 10 13.67 14.88 23.41
CA ALA A 10 12.37 14.71 22.81
C ALA A 10 11.89 13.36 23.32
N VAL A 11 10.90 13.35 24.20
CA VAL A 11 10.25 12.13 24.70
C VAL A 11 10.02 11.20 23.49
N ASP A 12 10.70 10.05 23.45
CA ASP A 12 10.51 9.03 22.41
C ASP A 12 9.11 8.44 22.57
N ALA A 13 8.12 9.18 22.05
CA ALA A 13 6.70 8.93 22.27
C ALA A 13 6.24 7.62 21.61
N ASP A 14 7.04 7.08 20.71
CA ASP A 14 6.78 5.83 19.98
C ASP A 14 7.71 4.68 20.43
N TYR A 15 8.52 4.89 21.48
CA TYR A 15 9.39 3.88 22.11
C TYR A 15 10.22 3.09 21.06
N MET A 16 10.93 3.80 20.19
CA MET A 16 11.61 3.19 19.05
C MET A 16 12.73 2.23 19.45
N PHE A 17 13.41 2.49 20.58
CA PHE A 17 14.58 1.73 21.03
C PHE A 17 14.36 0.93 22.31
N THR A 18 13.15 0.98 22.88
CA THR A 18 12.83 0.33 24.16
C THR A 18 11.51 -0.42 24.06
N PRO A 19 11.30 -1.48 24.85
CA PRO A 19 9.98 -2.10 24.95
C PRO A 19 8.91 -1.08 25.40
N VAL A 20 7.71 -1.17 24.82
CA VAL A 20 6.58 -0.29 25.16
C VAL A 20 6.04 -0.69 26.55
N PRO A 21 6.02 0.23 27.54
CA PRO A 21 5.42 -0.02 28.84
C PRO A 21 3.93 -0.36 28.73
N PRO A 22 3.37 -1.19 29.63
CA PRO A 22 1.95 -1.56 29.62
C PRO A 22 1.00 -0.36 29.53
N ASP A 23 1.30 0.72 30.27
CA ASP A 23 0.46 1.92 30.36
C ASP A 23 0.48 2.78 29.08
N ALA A 24 1.50 2.58 28.23
CA ALA A 24 1.65 3.29 26.96
C ALA A 24 1.14 2.48 25.76
N ARG A 25 0.62 1.26 25.98
CA ARG A 25 0.10 0.40 24.92
C ARG A 25 -1.17 1.00 24.33
N ARG A 26 -1.22 1.06 23.00
CA ARG A 26 -2.37 1.59 22.26
C ARG A 26 -3.52 0.58 22.28
N THR A 27 -4.74 1.08 22.51
CA THR A 27 -5.97 0.30 22.46
C THR A 27 -6.15 -0.39 21.11
N THR A 28 -6.67 -1.63 21.12
CA THR A 28 -6.87 -2.47 19.93
C THR A 28 -7.67 -1.79 18.82
N TRP A 29 -8.67 -0.96 19.17
CA TRP A 29 -9.47 -0.23 18.18
C TRP A 29 -8.64 0.70 17.28
N LYS A 30 -7.64 1.39 17.85
CA LYS A 30 -6.74 2.25 17.07
C LYS A 30 -5.89 1.44 16.09
N GLN A 31 -5.54 0.22 16.48
CA GLN A 31 -4.79 -0.70 15.62
C GLN A 31 -5.66 -1.14 14.44
N VAL A 32 -6.93 -1.47 14.68
CA VAL A 32 -7.90 -1.84 13.61
C VAL A 32 -8.13 -0.68 12.64
N ALA A 33 -8.29 0.56 13.12
CA ALA A 33 -8.48 1.72 12.26
C ALA A 33 -7.30 1.94 11.29
N VAL A 34 -6.07 1.74 11.76
CA VAL A 34 -4.87 1.81 10.92
C VAL A 34 -4.85 0.67 9.89
N TRP A 35 -5.23 -0.55 10.29
CA TRP A 35 -5.32 -1.70 9.37
C TRP A 35 -6.33 -1.49 8.24
N VAL A 36 -7.48 -0.89 8.52
CA VAL A 36 -8.48 -0.53 7.51
C VAL A 36 -7.93 0.52 6.53
N GLY A 37 -7.14 1.49 7.01
CA GLY A 37 -6.43 2.40 6.12
C GLY A 37 -5.39 1.68 5.25
N PHE A 38 -4.66 0.73 5.83
CA PHE A 38 -3.61 -0.03 5.16
C PHE A 38 -4.14 -0.98 4.07
N SER A 39 -5.36 -1.50 4.21
CA SER A 39 -5.93 -2.44 3.22
C SER A 39 -6.15 -1.85 1.83
N TYR A 40 -6.17 -0.51 1.70
CA TYR A 40 -6.34 0.18 0.41
C TYR A 40 -5.01 0.51 -0.30
N VAL A 41 -3.92 -0.17 0.06
CA VAL A 41 -2.63 -0.01 -0.61
C VAL A 41 -2.70 -0.40 -2.09
N ALA A 42 -1.99 0.35 -2.96
CA ALA A 42 -2.01 0.19 -4.42
C ALA A 42 -1.75 -1.26 -4.89
N THR A 43 -0.93 -2.01 -4.16
CA THR A 43 -0.63 -3.41 -4.46
C THR A 43 -1.86 -4.32 -4.38
N GLY A 44 -2.75 -4.08 -3.41
CA GLY A 44 -4.00 -4.84 -3.27
C GLY A 44 -4.94 -4.59 -4.43
N LEU A 45 -5.06 -3.32 -4.86
CA LEU A 45 -5.86 -2.94 -6.02
C LEU A 45 -5.29 -3.52 -7.32
N PHE A 46 -3.96 -3.49 -7.48
CA PHE A 46 -3.28 -4.07 -8.63
C PHE A 46 -3.53 -5.58 -8.74
N ILE A 47 -3.33 -6.33 -7.65
CA ILE A 47 -3.61 -7.77 -7.62
C ILE A 47 -5.10 -8.05 -7.87
N GLY A 48 -6.01 -7.27 -7.27
CA GLY A 48 -7.44 -7.40 -7.55
C GLY A 48 -7.78 -7.21 -9.02
N GLY A 49 -7.17 -6.21 -9.68
CA GLY A 49 -7.31 -5.96 -11.11
C GLY A 49 -6.75 -7.09 -11.96
N THR A 50 -5.58 -7.65 -11.61
CA THR A 50 -5.01 -8.77 -12.38
C THR A 50 -5.82 -10.06 -12.25
N LEU A 51 -6.44 -10.32 -11.09
CA LEU A 51 -7.38 -11.45 -10.94
C LEU A 51 -8.63 -11.28 -11.81
N ALA A 52 -9.14 -10.05 -11.94
CA ALA A 52 -10.29 -9.73 -12.81
C ALA A 52 -9.95 -9.85 -14.30
N GLY A 53 -8.67 -9.82 -14.65
CA GLY A 53 -8.17 -9.91 -16.02
C GLY A 53 -8.01 -8.54 -16.69
N PRO A 54 -7.19 -8.44 -17.76
CA PRO A 54 -7.10 -7.22 -18.56
C PRO A 54 -8.46 -6.84 -19.13
N ALA A 55 -8.69 -5.56 -19.43
CA ALA A 55 -9.89 -5.11 -20.12
C ALA A 55 -10.07 -5.90 -21.44
N GLY A 56 -11.02 -6.83 -21.46
CA GLY A 56 -11.30 -7.72 -22.61
C GLY A 56 -10.64 -9.11 -22.57
N GLY A 57 -9.90 -9.47 -21.51
CA GLY A 57 -9.33 -10.81 -21.31
C GLY A 57 -10.14 -11.69 -20.35
N ALA A 58 -10.02 -13.01 -20.46
CA ALA A 58 -10.63 -13.93 -19.50
C ALA A 58 -9.85 -13.90 -18.17
N GLY A 59 -10.39 -13.20 -17.17
CA GLY A 59 -9.92 -13.27 -15.79
C GLY A 59 -10.19 -14.62 -15.13
N VAL A 60 -9.70 -14.78 -13.90
CA VAL A 60 -10.04 -15.95 -13.08
C VAL A 60 -11.53 -15.92 -12.78
N SER A 61 -12.20 -17.07 -12.82
CA SER A 61 -13.62 -17.15 -12.49
C SER A 61 -13.88 -16.59 -11.08
N PHE A 62 -14.96 -15.83 -10.91
CA PHE A 62 -15.28 -15.16 -9.64
C PHE A 62 -15.18 -16.07 -8.40
N PRO A 63 -15.69 -17.33 -8.41
CA PRO A 63 -15.58 -18.22 -7.26
C PRO A 63 -14.14 -18.63 -6.97
N MET A 64 -13.35 -18.87 -8.01
CA MET A 64 -11.95 -19.26 -7.89
C MET A 64 -11.09 -18.08 -7.40
N ALA A 65 -11.38 -16.86 -7.88
CA ALA A 65 -10.75 -15.64 -7.41
C ALA A 65 -11.02 -15.41 -5.91
N LEU A 66 -12.27 -15.56 -5.47
CA LEU A 66 -12.65 -15.41 -4.07
C LEU A 66 -11.97 -16.47 -3.18
N LEU A 67 -11.89 -17.71 -3.65
CA LEU A 67 -11.22 -18.81 -2.93
C LEU A 67 -9.71 -18.57 -2.82
N ALA A 68 -9.06 -18.12 -3.90
CA ALA A 68 -7.64 -17.78 -3.89
C ALA A 68 -7.34 -16.64 -2.89
N ILE A 69 -8.18 -15.59 -2.88
CA ILE A 69 -8.07 -14.49 -1.92
C ILE A 69 -8.28 -15.00 -0.49
N ALA A 70 -9.32 -15.80 -0.25
CA ALA A 70 -9.64 -16.32 1.08
C ALA A 70 -8.51 -17.18 1.66
N ILE A 71 -7.90 -18.05 0.84
CA ILE A 71 -6.76 -18.88 1.27
C ILE A 71 -5.54 -18.00 1.55
N GLY A 72 -5.20 -17.08 0.65
CA GLY A 72 -4.07 -16.18 0.83
C GLY A 72 -4.20 -15.33 2.10
N MET A 73 -5.37 -14.71 2.29
CA MET A 73 -5.68 -13.91 3.47
C MET A 73 -5.75 -14.75 4.75
N GLY A 74 -6.26 -15.98 4.68
CA GLY A 74 -6.30 -16.89 5.82
C GLY A 74 -4.91 -17.26 6.33
N ILE A 75 -3.99 -17.61 5.42
CA ILE A 75 -2.59 -17.91 5.77
C ILE A 75 -1.91 -16.67 6.36
N LEU A 76 -2.06 -15.51 5.69
CA LEU A 76 -1.52 -14.25 6.17
C LEU A 76 -2.04 -13.90 7.57
N PHE A 77 -3.35 -14.03 7.79
CA PHE A 77 -3.98 -13.76 9.07
C PHE A 77 -3.40 -14.61 10.20
N VAL A 78 -3.20 -15.91 9.97
CA VAL A 78 -2.59 -16.81 10.96
C VAL A 78 -1.17 -16.35 11.29
N LEU A 79 -0.34 -16.10 10.27
CA LEU A 79 1.04 -15.67 10.47
C LEU A 79 1.12 -14.32 11.22
N THR A 80 0.31 -13.33 10.82
CA THR A 80 0.28 -12.02 11.48
C THR A 80 -0.27 -12.09 12.89
N SER A 81 -1.23 -12.98 13.15
CA SER A 81 -1.80 -13.17 14.49
C SER A 81 -0.77 -13.77 15.45
N LEU A 82 -0.03 -14.79 15.01
CA LEU A 82 1.04 -15.39 15.81
C LEU A 82 2.13 -14.36 16.15
N LEU A 83 2.56 -13.57 15.16
CA LEU A 83 3.53 -12.50 15.37
C LEU A 83 2.97 -11.39 16.28
N GLY A 84 1.69 -11.05 16.10
CA GLY A 84 0.97 -10.08 16.93
C GLY A 84 0.92 -10.50 18.40
N VAL A 85 0.65 -11.78 18.69
CA VAL A 85 0.67 -12.31 20.05
C VAL A 85 2.05 -12.18 20.69
N ILE A 86 3.12 -12.48 19.94
CA ILE A 86 4.51 -12.32 20.41
C ILE A 86 4.81 -10.85 20.71
N ALA A 87 4.43 -9.94 19.81
CA ALA A 87 4.62 -8.50 19.98
C ALA A 87 3.84 -7.94 21.19
N GLN A 88 2.59 -8.35 21.40
CA GLN A 88 1.78 -7.93 22.54
C GLN A 88 2.33 -8.44 23.88
N ARG A 89 2.90 -9.65 23.91
CA ARG A 89 3.52 -10.19 25.14
C ARG A 89 4.85 -9.53 25.46
N THR A 90 5.70 -9.32 24.46
CA THR A 90 7.06 -8.79 24.65
C THR A 90 7.12 -7.26 24.71
N GLY A 91 6.17 -6.57 24.09
CA GLY A 91 6.19 -5.11 23.94
C GLY A 91 7.30 -4.60 23.01
N LEU A 92 7.95 -5.49 22.25
CA LEU A 92 9.05 -5.14 21.35
C LEU A 92 8.50 -4.63 20.01
N SER A 93 9.14 -3.59 19.47
CA SER A 93 8.89 -3.14 18.10
C SER A 93 9.38 -4.20 17.09
N LEU A 94 8.90 -4.14 15.85
CA LEU A 94 9.36 -5.03 14.78
C LEU A 94 10.89 -5.00 14.63
N ALA A 95 11.49 -3.80 14.70
CA ALA A 95 12.94 -3.65 14.62
C ALA A 95 13.65 -4.36 15.79
N LEU A 96 13.13 -4.26 17.01
CA LEU A 96 13.69 -4.96 18.18
C LEU A 96 13.51 -6.49 18.06
N LEU A 97 12.37 -6.98 17.59
CA LEU A 97 12.14 -8.41 17.32
C LEU A 97 13.10 -8.95 16.25
N CYS A 98 13.32 -8.20 15.16
CA CYS A 98 14.28 -8.57 14.13
C CYS A 98 15.71 -8.61 14.67
N ARG A 99 16.11 -7.64 15.50
CA ARG A 99 17.42 -7.67 16.17
C ARG A 99 17.56 -8.84 17.13
N TYR A 100 16.49 -9.18 17.83
CA TYR A 100 16.46 -10.31 18.76
C TYR A 100 16.59 -11.64 18.01
N ALA A 101 15.88 -11.82 16.90
CA ALA A 101 15.87 -13.06 16.12
C ALA A 101 17.13 -13.25 15.24
N TYR A 102 17.57 -12.21 14.54
CA TYR A 102 18.67 -12.29 13.56
C TYR A 102 20.02 -11.74 14.08
N GLY A 103 20.03 -11.17 15.28
CA GLY A 103 21.20 -10.51 15.85
C GLY A 103 21.51 -9.15 15.21
N ALA A 104 22.57 -8.50 15.70
CA ALA A 104 22.94 -7.14 15.26
C ALA A 104 23.32 -7.04 13.78
N LYS A 105 24.00 -8.06 13.24
CA LYS A 105 24.41 -8.10 11.82
C LYS A 105 23.32 -8.67 10.91
N GLY A 106 22.53 -9.63 11.39
CA GLY A 106 21.48 -10.28 10.59
C GLY A 106 20.20 -9.45 10.45
N MET A 107 20.00 -8.43 11.29
CA MET A 107 18.89 -7.48 11.15
C MET A 107 18.84 -6.81 9.76
N ASN A 108 19.97 -6.69 9.06
CA ASN A 108 19.99 -6.10 7.71
C ASN A 108 19.10 -6.85 6.70
N LEU A 109 18.88 -8.15 6.90
CA LEU A 109 18.06 -8.95 5.99
C LEU A 109 16.56 -8.54 6.05
N PRO A 110 15.91 -8.49 7.23
CA PRO A 110 14.59 -7.87 7.37
C PRO A 110 14.53 -6.40 6.96
N MET A 111 15.62 -5.65 7.07
CA MET A 111 15.63 -4.24 6.63
C MET A 111 15.64 -4.12 5.11
N LEU A 112 16.20 -5.10 4.39
CA LEU A 112 16.18 -5.10 2.92
C LEU A 112 14.75 -5.27 2.37
N THR A 113 13.87 -6.01 3.06
CA THR A 113 12.48 -6.18 2.63
C THR A 113 11.67 -4.89 2.75
N LEU A 114 12.13 -3.91 3.53
CA LEU A 114 11.59 -2.53 3.50
C LEU A 114 11.84 -1.87 2.14
N GLY A 115 12.75 -2.39 1.31
CA GLY A 115 12.89 -2.00 -0.09
C GLY A 115 11.57 -2.13 -0.88
N TRP A 116 10.63 -2.99 -0.47
CA TRP A 116 9.30 -3.09 -1.07
C TRP A 116 8.52 -1.76 -1.07
N PHE A 117 8.79 -0.84 -0.13
CA PHE A 117 8.15 0.49 -0.13
C PHE A 117 8.50 1.31 -1.39
N SER A 118 9.64 1.06 -2.04
CA SER A 118 9.96 1.70 -3.32
C SER A 118 9.03 1.23 -4.44
N ALA A 119 8.68 -0.06 -4.47
CA ALA A 119 7.74 -0.62 -5.44
C ALA A 119 6.34 0.00 -5.30
N ILE A 120 5.87 0.21 -4.06
CA ILE A 120 4.59 0.91 -3.81
C ILE A 120 4.65 2.36 -4.32
N THR A 121 5.76 3.05 -4.09
CA THR A 121 5.93 4.44 -4.56
C THR A 121 5.94 4.51 -6.09
N GLY A 122 6.57 3.53 -6.76
CA GLY A 122 6.53 3.38 -8.22
C GLY A 122 5.12 3.17 -8.75
N MET A 123 4.36 2.25 -8.16
CA MET A 123 2.94 2.02 -8.55
C MET A 123 2.08 3.27 -8.37
N VAL A 124 2.31 4.05 -7.32
CA VAL A 124 1.63 5.34 -7.13
C VAL A 124 2.04 6.34 -8.22
N GLY A 125 3.32 6.40 -8.56
CA GLY A 125 3.82 7.20 -9.68
C GLY A 125 3.14 6.85 -11.00
N ASP A 126 2.96 5.56 -11.30
CA ASP A 126 2.26 5.10 -12.51
C ASP A 126 0.79 5.51 -12.53
N ILE A 127 0.10 5.42 -11.38
CA ILE A 127 -1.29 5.90 -11.25
C ILE A 127 -1.37 7.39 -11.59
N TRP A 128 -0.49 8.21 -11.01
CA TRP A 128 -0.45 9.65 -11.31
C TRP A 128 -0.06 9.94 -12.76
N GLY A 129 0.86 9.15 -13.32
CA GLY A 129 1.22 9.22 -14.74
C GLY A 129 0.03 8.94 -15.66
N ALA A 130 -0.80 7.95 -15.33
CA ALA A 130 -2.00 7.65 -16.08
C ALA A 130 -3.04 8.80 -16.02
N PHE A 131 -3.11 9.52 -14.89
CA PHE A 131 -3.99 10.68 -14.74
C PHE A 131 -3.47 11.94 -15.46
N ILE A 132 -2.16 12.21 -15.39
CA ILE A 132 -1.53 13.43 -15.92
C ILE A 132 -1.21 13.28 -17.42
N GLY A 133 -0.93 12.07 -17.88
CA GLY A 133 -0.42 11.81 -19.22
C GLY A 133 1.03 12.26 -19.39
N ASN A 134 1.40 12.62 -20.62
CA ASN A 134 2.73 13.14 -20.97
C ASN A 134 2.64 14.53 -21.63
N PRO A 135 2.32 15.58 -20.85
CA PRO A 135 2.24 16.95 -21.36
C PRO A 135 3.60 17.53 -21.77
N SER A 136 4.72 17.05 -21.21
CA SER A 136 6.06 17.58 -21.51
C SER A 136 6.72 16.93 -22.73
N GLY A 137 6.29 15.74 -23.14
CA GLY A 137 6.90 14.95 -24.20
C GLY A 137 8.27 14.36 -23.85
N ILE A 138 8.74 14.50 -22.61
CA ILE A 138 10.09 14.09 -22.19
C ILE A 138 10.02 12.71 -21.53
N THR A 139 10.74 11.75 -22.10
CA THR A 139 10.98 10.44 -21.49
C THR A 139 12.31 10.46 -20.73
N VAL A 140 12.26 10.14 -19.43
CA VAL A 140 13.44 10.09 -18.57
C VAL A 140 14.18 8.77 -18.74
N LEU A 141 13.41 7.68 -18.80
CA LEU A 141 13.91 6.33 -19.01
C LEU A 141 13.10 5.71 -20.13
N ASP A 142 13.80 5.40 -21.21
CA ASP A 142 13.26 4.72 -22.39
C ASP A 142 13.73 3.25 -22.37
N PRO A 143 12.98 2.35 -21.72
CA PRO A 143 13.34 0.95 -21.58
C PRO A 143 13.34 0.18 -22.91
N ALA A 144 12.73 0.72 -23.97
CA ALA A 144 12.83 0.18 -25.32
C ALA A 144 14.27 0.22 -25.86
N ARG A 145 15.08 1.19 -25.42
CA ARG A 145 16.53 1.26 -25.74
C ARG A 145 17.35 0.22 -25.00
N LEU A 146 16.80 -0.36 -23.95
CA LEU A 146 17.41 -1.42 -23.12
C LEU A 146 16.87 -2.82 -23.50
N GLY A 147 16.01 -2.93 -24.50
CA GLY A 147 15.45 -4.19 -24.98
C GLY A 147 14.33 -4.77 -24.10
N PHE A 148 13.74 -3.96 -23.20
CA PHE A 148 12.62 -4.37 -22.37
C PHE A 148 11.30 -3.76 -22.86
N ASP A 149 10.27 -4.60 -23.02
CA ASP A 149 8.94 -4.21 -23.50
C ASP A 149 8.06 -3.73 -22.33
N ILE A 150 8.53 -2.68 -21.65
CA ILE A 150 7.85 -2.04 -20.51
C ILE A 150 7.55 -0.58 -20.86
N ALA A 151 6.48 -0.02 -20.27
CA ALA A 151 6.06 1.34 -20.56
C ALA A 151 7.18 2.37 -20.24
N PRO A 152 7.41 3.36 -21.11
CA PRO A 152 8.45 4.36 -20.89
C PRO A 152 8.12 5.24 -19.68
N ILE A 153 9.13 5.52 -18.87
CA ILE A 153 8.97 6.37 -17.68
C ILE A 153 9.10 7.82 -18.14
N THR A 154 7.98 8.53 -18.13
CA THR A 154 7.93 9.96 -18.46
C THR A 154 8.47 10.81 -17.32
N LEU A 155 8.82 12.06 -17.61
CA LEU A 155 9.27 13.02 -16.59
C LEU A 155 8.23 13.21 -15.49
N GLU A 156 6.95 13.23 -15.86
CA GLU A 156 5.82 13.40 -14.94
C GLU A 156 5.68 12.23 -14.00
N VAL A 157 5.81 10.98 -14.49
CA VAL A 157 5.82 9.77 -13.64
C VAL A 157 6.98 9.83 -12.65
N PHE A 158 8.17 10.18 -13.13
CA PHE A 158 9.36 10.26 -12.28
C PHE A 158 9.20 11.34 -11.19
N LEU A 159 8.72 12.54 -11.57
CA LEU A 159 8.45 13.62 -10.63
C LEU A 159 7.34 13.26 -9.64
N ALA A 160 6.25 12.64 -10.10
CA ALA A 160 5.18 12.16 -9.24
C ALA A 160 5.69 11.11 -8.24
N CYS A 161 6.52 10.16 -8.68
CA CYS A 161 7.15 9.17 -7.82
C CYS A 161 8.05 9.82 -6.75
N VAL A 162 8.92 10.76 -7.14
CA VAL A 162 9.81 11.47 -6.20
C VAL A 162 9.01 12.31 -5.22
N THR A 163 8.05 13.11 -5.70
CA THR A 163 7.23 13.98 -4.86
C THR A 163 6.36 13.18 -3.89
N CYS A 164 5.66 12.14 -4.35
CA CYS A 164 4.89 11.24 -3.49
C CYS A 164 5.78 10.50 -2.49
N GLY A 165 6.97 10.04 -2.90
CA GLY A 165 7.94 9.42 -2.01
C GLY A 165 8.39 10.36 -0.89
N LEU A 166 8.75 11.60 -1.23
CA LEU A 166 9.11 12.63 -0.25
C LEU A 166 7.95 12.97 0.69
N LEU A 167 6.72 13.08 0.17
CA LEU A 167 5.53 13.30 0.98
C LEU A 167 5.26 12.14 1.95
N PHE A 168 5.46 10.90 1.49
CA PHE A 168 5.33 9.72 2.32
C PHE A 168 6.38 9.70 3.44
N THR A 169 7.64 10.02 3.12
CA THR A 169 8.71 10.18 4.11
C THR A 169 8.39 11.31 5.10
N ALA A 170 7.87 12.44 4.63
CA ALA A 170 7.51 13.56 5.50
C ALA A 170 6.35 13.21 6.44
N THR A 171 5.36 12.48 5.94
CA THR A 171 4.21 12.03 6.74
C THR A 171 4.65 11.01 7.81
N SER A 172 5.60 10.13 7.49
CA SER A 172 6.10 9.15 8.46
C SER A 172 6.81 9.79 9.65
N MET A 173 7.42 10.97 9.46
CA MET A 173 8.02 11.74 10.57
C MET A 173 6.99 12.19 11.62
N SER A 174 5.71 12.24 11.27
CA SER A 174 4.62 12.58 12.22
C SER A 174 4.25 11.42 13.16
N GLY A 175 4.90 10.27 13.03
CA GLY A 175 4.77 9.11 13.91
C GLY A 175 3.39 8.44 13.85
N MET A 176 3.13 7.57 14.82
CA MET A 176 1.94 6.70 14.78
C MET A 176 0.62 7.47 14.91
N LYS A 177 0.60 8.62 15.61
CA LYS A 177 -0.60 9.47 15.74
C LYS A 177 -0.95 10.18 14.42
N GLY A 178 0.06 10.59 13.65
CA GLY A 178 -0.16 11.21 12.33
C GLY A 178 -0.78 10.22 11.35
N LEU A 179 -0.24 9.01 11.29
CA LEU A 179 -0.73 7.97 10.41
C LEU A 179 -2.16 7.52 10.76
N GLU A 180 -2.49 7.43 12.05
CA GLU A 180 -3.85 7.13 12.53
C GLU A 180 -4.87 8.17 12.03
N ARG A 181 -4.56 9.47 12.16
CA ARG A 181 -5.46 10.54 11.69
C ARG A 181 -5.66 10.51 10.18
N LEU A 182 -4.57 10.28 9.43
CA LEU A 182 -4.64 10.19 7.97
C LEU A 182 -5.49 8.99 7.55
N ALA A 183 -5.27 7.81 8.15
CA ALA A 183 -6.03 6.60 7.85
C ALA A 183 -7.53 6.79 8.10
N VAL A 184 -7.91 7.38 9.24
CA VAL A 184 -9.32 7.64 9.59
C VAL A 184 -10.00 8.58 8.58
N ALA A 185 -9.27 9.57 8.05
CA ALA A 185 -9.80 10.49 7.05
C ALA A 185 -9.87 9.88 5.64
N VAL A 186 -8.86 9.12 5.24
CA VAL A 186 -8.72 8.59 3.87
C VAL A 186 -9.55 7.33 3.65
N ALA A 187 -9.66 6.45 4.64
CA ALA A 187 -10.43 5.20 4.54
C ALA A 187 -11.88 5.37 4.03
N PRO A 188 -12.71 6.30 4.56
CA PRO A 188 -14.07 6.47 4.06
C PRO A 188 -14.12 6.99 2.62
N VAL A 189 -13.18 7.87 2.25
CA VAL A 189 -13.11 8.43 0.88
C VAL A 189 -12.78 7.34 -0.13
N ILE A 190 -11.77 6.50 0.14
CA ILE A 190 -11.42 5.41 -0.77
C ILE A 190 -12.56 4.37 -0.84
N MET A 191 -13.19 4.04 0.29
CA MET A 191 -14.31 3.11 0.29
C MET A 191 -15.49 3.63 -0.55
N LEU A 192 -15.80 4.92 -0.45
CA LEU A 192 -16.82 5.55 -1.30
C LEU A 192 -16.47 5.41 -2.79
N ILE A 193 -15.23 5.74 -3.18
CA ILE A 193 -14.75 5.62 -4.56
C ILE A 193 -14.86 4.17 -5.05
N ALA A 194 -14.43 3.20 -4.25
CA ALA A 194 -14.49 1.78 -4.61
C ALA A 194 -15.94 1.32 -4.86
N VAL A 195 -16.88 1.72 -4.00
CA VAL A 195 -18.31 1.41 -4.18
C VAL A 195 -18.86 2.08 -5.44
N LEU A 196 -18.51 3.34 -5.71
CA LEU A 196 -18.94 4.05 -6.91
C LEU A 196 -18.43 3.38 -8.19
N VAL A 197 -17.14 2.99 -8.22
CA VAL A 197 -16.55 2.27 -9.35
C VAL A 197 -17.21 0.91 -9.56
N LEU A 198 -17.49 0.18 -8.48
CA LEU A 198 -18.20 -1.10 -8.56
C LEU A 198 -19.61 -0.93 -9.15
N VAL A 199 -20.37 0.05 -8.65
CA VAL A 199 -21.72 0.34 -9.17
C VAL A 199 -21.66 0.77 -10.64
N TYR A 200 -20.69 1.62 -11.00
CA TYR A 200 -20.47 2.01 -12.39
C TYR A 200 -20.18 0.81 -13.29
N LEU A 201 -19.28 -0.10 -12.87
CA LEU A 201 -18.95 -1.31 -13.63
C LEU A 201 -20.17 -2.24 -13.80
N LEU A 202 -21.02 -2.37 -12.80
CA LEU A 202 -22.25 -3.17 -12.87
C LEU A 202 -23.31 -2.54 -13.79
N LEU A 203 -23.39 -1.21 -13.83
CA LEU A 203 -24.34 -0.46 -14.66
C LEU A 203 -23.85 -0.26 -16.10
N HIS A 204 -22.54 -0.23 -16.34
CA HIS A 204 -21.94 -0.03 -17.66
C HIS A 204 -22.51 -0.95 -18.77
N PRO A 205 -22.66 -2.29 -18.58
CA PRO A 205 -23.30 -3.15 -19.59
C PRO A 205 -24.78 -2.82 -19.82
N VAL A 206 -25.52 -2.40 -18.78
CA VAL A 206 -26.94 -2.03 -18.87
C VAL A 206 -27.13 -0.70 -19.61
N LEU A 207 -26.24 0.27 -19.39
CA LEU A 207 -26.26 1.56 -20.08
C LEU A 207 -25.90 1.42 -21.56
N ASN A 208 -24.89 0.62 -21.90
CA ASN A 208 -24.51 0.37 -23.30
C ASN A 208 -25.56 -0.45 -24.06
N ALA A 209 -26.19 -1.44 -23.40
CA ALA A 209 -27.31 -2.18 -23.98
C ALA A 209 -28.54 -1.30 -24.24
N LYS A 210 -28.72 -0.19 -23.51
CA LYS A 210 -29.81 0.77 -23.72
C LYS A 210 -29.49 1.85 -24.77
N ALA A 211 -28.21 2.08 -25.07
CA ALA A 211 -27.76 3.03 -26.10
C ALA A 211 -27.82 2.44 -27.53
N GLN A 212 -27.51 1.16 -27.71
CA GLN A 212 -27.61 0.46 -29.02
C GLN A 212 -29.03 0.43 -29.66
N PRO A 213 -30.14 0.21 -28.93
CA PRO A 213 -31.48 0.16 -29.55
C PRO A 213 -31.96 1.50 -30.11
N LEU A 214 -31.28 2.62 -29.80
CA LEU A 214 -31.60 3.93 -30.38
C LEU A 214 -30.80 4.24 -31.66
N ALA A 215 -29.69 3.54 -31.91
CA ALA A 215 -28.89 3.70 -33.13
C ALA A 215 -29.41 2.82 -34.29
N GLU A 216 -29.98 1.66 -33.99
CA GLU A 216 -30.54 0.73 -35.00
C GLU A 216 -31.88 1.19 -35.58
N ASN A 217 -32.58 2.10 -34.89
CA ASN A 217 -33.85 2.69 -35.34
C ASN A 217 -33.69 4.09 -35.99
N ALA A 218 -32.45 4.53 -36.23
CA ALA A 218 -32.13 5.84 -36.81
C ALA A 218 -31.43 5.76 -38.18
N SER A 219 -31.37 4.56 -38.79
CA SER A 219 -30.96 4.29 -40.18
C SER A 219 -32.12 3.76 -40.99
#